data_AF-A0A929JSA5-F1
#
_entry.id   AF-A0A929JSA5-F1
#
_cell.length_a   1.000
_cell.length_b   1.000
_cell.length_c   1.000
_cell.angle_alpha   90.00
_cell.angle_beta   90.00
_cell.angle_gamma   90.00
#
_symmetry.space_group_name_H-M   'P 1'
#
loop_
_entity.id
_entity.type
_entity.pdbx_description
1 polymer ?
#
loop_
_entity_poly.entity_id
_entity_poly.type
_entity_poly.pdbx_seq_one_letter_code
_entity_poly.pdbx_strand_id
1 'polypeptide(L)'
;MKIAIAAEGSDFQARVAHRFGMSPYMVIVDLDTGEFEAVTSPGGSGKRGAGVQAVVLAISKDVQAVLTGYCSPVARGHLMSNGIEVVTGVSGTVGEAVEKCKKGDLPKPLEADADRRSGDGKIDRVALIRAMRSSVRQFTTLLPVMIGVVLLIGLLNTVVSKAVLISIFSGNAALDTLWGACFGSILAGNPINSYVIGGEFLKHGVSLFAVTALIVTWVTVGVVQLPAEIAALGKRFALFRNAICFIVSLPISILTVVIFSLVTG
;
A
#
# COMPACT_ATOMS: atom_id res chain seq x y z
N MET A 1 -23.92 -19.35 21.39
CA MET A 1 -22.51 -18.94 21.24
C MET A 1 -22.10 -19.17 19.81
N LYS A 2 -21.63 -18.14 19.10
CA LYS A 2 -21.23 -18.22 17.68
C LYS A 2 -19.76 -18.53 17.52
N ILE A 3 -19.47 -19.60 16.80
CA ILE A 3 -18.11 -20.00 16.44
C ILE A 3 -17.92 -19.94 14.93
N ALA A 4 -16.75 -19.52 14.49
CA ALA A 4 -16.35 -19.54 13.08
C ALA A 4 -15.35 -20.67 12.85
N ILE A 5 -15.57 -21.47 11.82
CA ILE A 5 -14.67 -22.52 11.38
C ILE A 5 -14.13 -22.14 10.00
N ALA A 6 -12.81 -22.05 9.88
CA ALA A 6 -12.17 -21.91 8.56
C ALA A 6 -12.34 -23.23 7.80
N ALA A 7 -12.97 -23.19 6.62
CA ALA A 7 -13.34 -24.41 5.90
C ALA A 7 -12.94 -24.36 4.42
N GLU A 8 -12.71 -25.54 3.85
CA GLU A 8 -12.44 -25.73 2.41
C GLU A 8 -13.72 -25.76 1.56
N GLY A 9 -14.89 -25.88 2.21
CA GLY A 9 -16.21 -25.93 1.59
C GLY A 9 -17.28 -25.28 2.47
N SER A 10 -18.52 -25.26 1.98
CA SER A 10 -19.65 -24.53 2.59
C SER A 10 -20.57 -25.39 3.46
N ASP A 11 -20.18 -26.62 3.78
CA ASP A 11 -21.01 -27.59 4.50
C ASP A 11 -20.24 -28.25 5.66
N PHE A 12 -20.95 -29.04 6.46
CA PHE A 12 -20.36 -29.71 7.63
C PHE A 12 -19.43 -30.88 7.31
N GLN A 13 -19.51 -31.42 6.09
CA GLN A 13 -18.63 -32.50 5.61
C GLN A 13 -17.31 -31.94 5.03
N ALA A 14 -17.29 -30.64 4.73
CA ALA A 14 -16.09 -29.95 4.31
C ALA A 14 -14.99 -30.07 5.36
N ARG A 15 -13.74 -30.10 4.87
CA ARG A 15 -12.57 -30.14 5.74
C ARG A 15 -12.31 -28.78 6.37
N VAL A 16 -11.82 -28.81 7.61
CA VAL A 16 -11.26 -27.63 8.27
C VAL A 16 -10.02 -27.19 7.48
N ALA A 17 -9.99 -25.94 7.09
CA ALA A 17 -8.90 -25.37 6.32
C ALA A 17 -7.63 -25.25 7.18
N HIS A 18 -6.49 -25.62 6.57
CA HIS A 18 -5.20 -25.52 7.25
C HIS A 18 -4.82 -24.08 7.60
N ARG A 19 -5.20 -23.06 6.80
CA ARG A 19 -4.80 -21.67 7.04
C ARG A 19 -6.03 -20.76 7.05
N PHE A 20 -6.28 -20.09 8.17
CA PHE A 20 -7.41 -19.17 8.35
C PHE A 20 -7.50 -18.10 7.25
N GLY A 21 -6.44 -17.32 7.02
CA GLY A 21 -6.47 -16.19 6.10
C GLY A 21 -6.52 -16.56 4.60
N MET A 22 -6.48 -17.85 4.27
CA MET A 22 -6.59 -18.36 2.90
C MET A 22 -7.74 -19.37 2.74
N SER A 23 -8.59 -19.54 3.76
CA SER A 23 -9.74 -20.41 3.63
C SER A 23 -10.72 -19.83 2.59
N PRO A 24 -11.29 -20.67 1.71
CA PRO A 24 -12.32 -20.23 0.77
C PRO A 24 -13.66 -19.96 1.47
N TYR A 25 -13.92 -20.61 2.60
CA TYR A 25 -15.15 -20.43 3.37
C TYR A 25 -14.86 -20.19 4.85
N MET A 26 -15.81 -19.52 5.50
CA MET A 26 -15.94 -19.40 6.94
C MET A 26 -17.34 -19.90 7.30
N VAL A 27 -17.40 -21.06 7.95
CA VAL A 27 -18.66 -21.65 8.41
C VAL A 27 -18.90 -21.16 9.83
N ILE A 28 -19.98 -20.40 10.01
CA ILE A 28 -20.36 -19.82 11.29
C ILE A 28 -21.49 -20.68 11.84
N VAL A 29 -21.33 -21.15 13.07
CA VAL A 29 -22.30 -22.02 13.74
C VAL A 29 -22.68 -21.37 15.05
N ASP A 30 -23.99 -21.21 15.29
CA ASP A 30 -24.49 -20.88 16.62
C ASP A 30 -24.70 -22.18 17.40
N LEU A 31 -23.91 -22.35 18.47
CA LEU A 31 -23.95 -23.53 19.31
C LEU A 31 -25.25 -23.63 20.13
N ASP A 32 -25.98 -22.53 20.33
CA ASP A 32 -27.19 -22.52 21.15
C ASP A 32 -28.41 -22.96 20.33
N THR A 33 -28.52 -22.48 19.08
CA THR A 33 -29.65 -22.79 18.19
C THR A 33 -29.36 -23.97 17.25
N GLY A 34 -28.08 -24.28 17.00
CA GLY A 34 -27.66 -25.24 16.00
C GLY A 34 -27.72 -24.72 14.57
N GLU A 35 -28.10 -23.46 14.36
CA GLU A 35 -28.10 -22.84 13.04
C GLU A 35 -26.67 -22.61 12.54
N PHE A 36 -26.49 -22.73 11.22
CA PHE A 36 -25.21 -22.46 10.58
C PHE A 36 -25.37 -21.61 9.32
N GLU A 37 -24.36 -20.80 9.05
CA GLU A 37 -24.23 -19.99 7.85
C GLU A 37 -22.82 -20.21 7.27
N ALA A 38 -22.72 -20.56 6.00
CA ALA A 38 -21.43 -20.62 5.31
C ALA A 38 -21.22 -19.35 4.50
N VAL A 39 -20.17 -18.60 4.83
CA VAL A 39 -19.83 -17.34 4.15
C VAL A 39 -18.58 -17.55 3.31
N THR A 40 -18.59 -17.06 2.08
CA THR A 40 -17.38 -17.01 1.25
C THR A 40 -16.35 -16.10 1.89
N SER A 41 -15.17 -16.65 2.19
CA SER A 41 -14.06 -15.89 2.74
C SER A 41 -13.24 -15.30 1.60
N PRO A 42 -12.85 -14.01 1.68
CA PRO A 42 -11.93 -13.41 0.71
C PRO A 42 -10.60 -14.17 0.58
N GLY A 43 -10.25 -15.00 1.57
CA GLY A 43 -9.10 -15.89 1.61
C GLY A 43 -8.94 -16.78 0.38
N GLY A 44 -10.04 -17.32 -0.17
CA GLY A 44 -10.00 -18.21 -1.33
C GLY A 44 -9.57 -17.55 -2.64
N SER A 45 -9.60 -16.21 -2.71
CA SER A 45 -9.32 -15.47 -3.96
C SER A 45 -7.83 -15.27 -4.25
N GLY A 46 -6.93 -15.56 -3.29
CA GLY A 46 -5.49 -15.33 -3.43
C GLY A 46 -5.07 -13.86 -3.54
N LYS A 47 -6.01 -12.91 -3.39
CA LYS A 47 -5.73 -11.47 -3.47
C LYS A 47 -4.88 -11.00 -2.27
N ARG A 48 -3.97 -10.07 -2.54
CA ARG A 48 -3.13 -9.45 -1.49
C ARG A 48 -4.05 -8.77 -0.45
N GLY A 49 -3.88 -9.10 0.83
CA GLY A 49 -4.72 -8.58 1.92
C GLY A 49 -5.92 -9.46 2.32
N ALA A 50 -6.16 -10.59 1.63
CA ALA A 50 -7.27 -11.49 1.93
C ALA A 50 -7.33 -11.97 3.39
N GLY A 51 -6.17 -12.20 4.02
CA GLY A 51 -6.11 -12.60 5.43
C GLY A 51 -6.60 -11.52 6.41
N VAL A 52 -6.38 -10.23 6.11
CA VAL A 52 -6.91 -9.13 6.93
C VAL A 52 -8.42 -9.04 6.76
N GLN A 53 -8.91 -9.22 5.54
CA GLN A 53 -10.36 -9.23 5.28
C GLN A 53 -11.07 -10.40 5.96
N ALA A 54 -10.42 -11.58 6.07
CA ALA A 54 -10.95 -12.70 6.84
C ALA A 54 -11.10 -12.36 8.34
N VAL A 55 -10.16 -11.60 8.91
CA VAL A 55 -10.28 -11.11 10.30
C VAL A 55 -11.45 -10.13 10.43
N VAL A 56 -11.57 -9.16 9.52
CA VAL A 56 -12.68 -8.20 9.51
C VAL A 56 -14.03 -8.91 9.37
N LEU A 57 -14.10 -9.95 8.53
CA LEU A 57 -15.31 -10.76 8.38
C LEU A 57 -15.71 -11.45 9.68
N ALA A 58 -14.76 -12.10 10.36
CA ALA A 58 -15.01 -12.74 11.66
C ALA A 58 -15.54 -11.74 12.69
N ILE A 59 -14.92 -10.58 12.82
CA ILE A 59 -15.36 -9.51 13.72
C ILE A 59 -16.77 -9.02 13.35
N SER A 60 -17.04 -8.80 12.05
CA SER A 60 -18.35 -8.32 11.59
C SER A 60 -19.50 -9.29 11.86
N LYS A 61 -19.18 -10.57 12.02
CA LYS A 61 -20.14 -11.65 12.29
C LYS A 61 -20.31 -11.94 13.78
N ASP A 62 -19.64 -11.16 14.64
CA ASP A 62 -19.75 -11.21 16.10
C ASP A 62 -19.53 -12.63 16.66
N VAL A 63 -18.49 -13.29 16.15
CA VAL A 63 -18.12 -14.65 16.56
C VAL A 63 -17.23 -14.58 17.80
N GLN A 64 -17.47 -15.47 18.77
CA GLN A 64 -16.71 -15.50 20.01
C GLN A 64 -15.45 -16.37 19.90
N ALA A 65 -15.41 -17.32 18.95
CA ALA A 65 -14.24 -18.16 18.72
C ALA A 65 -14.01 -18.47 17.23
N VAL A 66 -12.76 -18.66 16.85
CA VAL A 66 -12.32 -19.09 15.52
C VAL A 66 -11.54 -20.39 15.62
N LEU A 67 -11.97 -21.42 14.88
CA LEU A 67 -11.33 -22.72 14.78
C LEU A 67 -10.65 -22.88 13.42
N THR A 68 -9.37 -23.25 13.42
CA THR A 68 -8.58 -23.42 12.19
C THR A 68 -7.37 -24.35 12.42
N GLY A 69 -6.74 -24.83 11.35
CA GLY A 69 -5.44 -25.51 11.48
C GLY A 69 -4.33 -24.56 11.94
N TYR A 70 -4.21 -23.40 11.29
CA TYR A 70 -3.16 -22.40 11.55
C TYR A 70 -3.69 -20.98 11.38
N CYS A 71 -3.34 -20.11 12.33
CA CYS A 71 -3.60 -18.69 12.30
C CYS A 71 -2.27 -17.94 12.46
N SER A 72 -2.00 -16.96 11.59
CA SER A 72 -0.77 -16.17 11.68
C SER A 72 -0.76 -15.29 12.94
N PRO A 73 0.41 -14.95 13.51
CA PRO A 73 0.48 -14.12 14.71
C PRO A 73 -0.24 -12.77 14.60
N VAL A 74 -0.20 -12.15 13.40
CA VAL A 74 -0.89 -10.89 13.11
C VAL A 74 -2.41 -11.07 13.16
N ALA A 75 -2.95 -12.08 12.46
CA ALA A 75 -4.40 -12.34 12.46
C ALA A 75 -4.90 -12.73 13.85
N ARG A 76 -4.15 -13.59 14.57
CA ARG A 76 -4.42 -13.96 15.96
C ARG A 76 -4.45 -12.74 16.87
N GLY A 77 -3.46 -11.86 16.78
CA GLY A 77 -3.40 -10.63 17.57
C GLY A 77 -4.62 -9.73 17.38
N HIS A 78 -5.07 -9.54 16.14
CA HIS A 78 -6.27 -8.75 15.85
C HIS A 78 -7.56 -9.41 16.33
N LEU A 79 -7.72 -10.73 16.15
CA LEU A 79 -8.89 -11.47 16.64
C LEU A 79 -8.99 -11.40 18.18
N MET A 80 -7.91 -11.72 18.88
CA MET A 80 -7.87 -11.72 20.34
C MET A 80 -8.07 -10.32 20.94
N SER A 81 -7.53 -9.27 20.30
CA SER A 81 -7.74 -7.89 20.75
C SER A 81 -9.22 -7.43 20.65
N ASN A 82 -10.03 -8.13 19.85
CA ASN A 82 -11.48 -7.91 19.74
C ASN A 82 -12.28 -8.96 20.53
N GLY A 83 -11.66 -9.66 21.47
CA GLY A 83 -12.34 -10.64 22.33
C GLY A 83 -12.69 -11.95 21.65
N ILE A 84 -12.14 -12.22 20.46
CA ILE A 84 -12.37 -13.47 19.72
C ILE A 84 -11.27 -14.47 20.07
N GLU A 85 -11.66 -15.61 20.65
CA GLU A 85 -10.75 -16.71 20.96
C GLU A 85 -10.27 -17.39 19.67
N VAL A 86 -9.00 -17.82 19.63
CA VAL A 86 -8.43 -18.48 18.44
C VAL A 86 -7.90 -19.85 18.83
N VAL A 87 -8.52 -20.89 18.28
CA VAL A 87 -8.15 -22.29 18.48
C VAL A 87 -7.47 -22.80 17.21
N THR A 88 -6.18 -23.14 17.34
CA THR A 88 -5.36 -23.69 16.25
C THR A 88 -5.15 -25.20 16.41
N GLY A 89 -4.59 -25.86 15.40
CA GLY A 89 -4.37 -27.31 15.40
C GLY A 89 -5.64 -28.13 15.16
N VAL A 90 -6.75 -27.49 14.78
CA VAL A 90 -8.01 -28.17 14.46
C VAL A 90 -7.89 -28.83 13.09
N SER A 91 -8.26 -30.10 13.03
CA SER A 91 -8.26 -30.91 11.80
C SER A 91 -9.51 -31.82 11.78
N GLY A 92 -9.81 -32.39 10.62
CA GLY A 92 -11.02 -33.18 10.37
C GLY A 92 -12.08 -32.40 9.59
N THR A 93 -13.34 -32.81 9.74
CA THR A 93 -14.48 -32.13 9.13
C THR A 93 -14.99 -30.98 10.00
N VAL A 94 -15.74 -30.04 9.41
CA VAL A 94 -16.39 -28.95 10.15
C VAL A 94 -17.32 -29.51 11.23
N GLY A 95 -18.08 -30.58 10.93
CA GLY A 95 -18.93 -31.27 11.90
C GLY A 95 -18.15 -31.83 13.09
N GLU A 96 -17.03 -32.50 12.84
CA GLU A 96 -16.15 -32.99 13.91
C GLU A 96 -15.60 -31.86 14.78
N ALA A 97 -15.22 -30.73 14.17
CA ALA A 97 -14.70 -29.57 14.88
C ALA A 97 -15.76 -28.94 15.81
N VAL A 98 -17.01 -28.85 15.35
CA VAL A 98 -18.13 -28.34 16.14
C VAL A 98 -18.44 -29.28 17.32
N GLU A 99 -18.45 -30.59 17.08
CA GLU A 99 -18.67 -31.58 18.14
C GLU A 99 -17.56 -31.58 19.20
N LYS A 100 -16.29 -31.47 18.78
CA LYS A 100 -15.16 -31.32 19.71
C LYS A 100 -15.26 -30.02 20.52
N CYS A 101 -15.70 -28.93 19.89
CA CYS A 101 -15.93 -27.65 20.57
C CYS A 101 -17.00 -27.77 21.66
N LYS A 102 -18.15 -28.39 21.36
CA LYS A 102 -19.23 -28.61 22.34
C LYS A 102 -18.78 -29.46 23.53
N LYS A 103 -17.91 -30.45 23.30
CA LYS A 103 -17.39 -31.35 24.33
C LYS A 103 -16.24 -30.76 25.14
N GLY A 104 -15.74 -29.57 24.77
CA GLY A 104 -14.55 -28.98 25.37
C GLY A 104 -13.26 -29.73 25.04
N ASP A 105 -13.29 -30.63 24.04
CA ASP A 105 -12.16 -31.49 23.62
C ASP A 105 -11.41 -30.87 22.43
N LEU A 106 -11.17 -29.55 22.53
CA LEU A 106 -10.37 -28.84 21.55
C LEU A 106 -8.89 -28.90 21.93
N PRO A 107 -7.98 -28.90 20.95
CA PRO A 107 -6.56 -28.73 21.22
C PRO A 107 -6.37 -27.50 22.09
N LYS A 108 -5.66 -27.66 23.23
CA LYS A 108 -5.25 -26.51 24.02
C LYS A 108 -4.50 -25.54 23.11
N PRO A 109 -4.70 -24.21 23.24
CA PRO A 109 -3.98 -23.24 22.42
C PRO A 109 -2.50 -23.58 22.44
N LEU A 110 -1.94 -23.96 21.29
CA LEU A 110 -0.51 -24.22 21.19
C LEU A 110 0.20 -22.92 21.55
N GLU A 111 0.78 -22.88 22.75
CA GLU A 111 1.74 -21.85 23.18
C GLU A 111 2.96 -21.79 22.23
N ALA A 112 3.14 -22.84 21.43
CA ALA A 112 4.14 -22.99 20.38
C ALA A 112 3.80 -22.20 19.10
N ASP A 113 3.76 -20.87 19.22
CA ASP A 113 4.14 -19.92 18.16
C ASP A 113 4.38 -18.51 18.76
N ALA A 114 4.79 -18.46 20.03
CA ALA A 114 5.14 -17.23 20.73
C ALA A 114 6.57 -16.72 20.41
N ASP A 115 7.34 -17.44 19.58
CA ASP A 115 8.76 -17.12 19.37
C ASP A 115 9.17 -16.91 17.89
N ARG A 116 8.42 -16.07 17.15
CA ARG A 116 8.91 -15.52 15.88
C ARG A 116 8.62 -14.04 15.61
N ARG A 117 8.37 -13.25 16.66
CA ARG A 117 8.71 -11.81 16.79
C ARG A 117 7.95 -11.23 17.98
N SER A 118 8.54 -11.36 19.15
CA SER A 118 8.35 -10.40 20.23
C SER A 118 9.60 -9.52 20.23
N GLY A 119 9.41 -8.22 19.97
CA GLY A 119 10.50 -7.26 19.96
C GLY A 119 11.12 -7.13 21.34
N ASP A 120 12.32 -7.68 21.52
CA ASP A 120 13.32 -7.01 22.34
C ASP A 120 13.67 -5.71 21.60
N GLY A 121 13.66 -4.56 22.28
CA GLY A 121 13.99 -3.25 21.72
C GLY A 121 15.45 -3.11 21.25
N LYS A 122 16.14 -4.23 21.02
CA LYS A 122 17.49 -4.30 20.50
C LYS A 122 17.41 -4.50 18.99
N ILE A 123 17.87 -3.48 18.28
CA ILE A 123 18.06 -3.53 16.84
C ILE A 123 19.00 -4.72 16.54
N ASP A 124 18.46 -5.75 15.90
CA ASP A 124 19.24 -6.90 15.43
C ASP A 124 20.29 -6.37 14.45
N ARG A 125 21.58 -6.45 14.85
CA ARG A 125 22.71 -5.96 14.05
C ARG A 125 22.78 -6.64 12.69
N VAL A 126 22.35 -7.90 12.58
CA VAL A 126 22.31 -8.63 11.32
C VAL A 126 21.21 -8.09 10.42
N ALA A 127 20.03 -7.80 10.99
CA ALA A 127 18.95 -7.13 10.28
C ALA A 127 19.34 -5.70 9.84
N LEU A 128 20.04 -4.96 10.70
CA LEU A 128 20.55 -3.63 10.41
C LEU A 128 21.56 -3.65 9.27
N ILE A 129 22.55 -4.54 9.30
CA ILE A 129 23.54 -4.69 8.22
C ILE A 129 22.84 -5.10 6.91
N ARG A 130 21.83 -5.97 6.98
CA ARG A 130 21.05 -6.37 5.79
C ARG A 130 20.25 -5.19 5.21
N ALA A 131 19.60 -4.41 6.06
CA ALA A 131 18.88 -3.20 5.65
C ALA A 131 19.83 -2.17 5.04
N MET A 132 20.95 -1.89 5.71
CA MET A 132 22.00 -0.99 5.23
C MET A 132 22.56 -1.44 3.88
N ARG A 133 22.84 -2.73 3.72
CA ARG A 133 23.33 -3.29 2.44
C ARG A 133 22.29 -3.17 1.33
N SER A 134 21.01 -3.34 1.66
CA SER A 134 19.91 -3.13 0.73
C SER A 134 19.82 -1.66 0.29
N SER A 135 19.90 -0.72 1.22
CA SER A 135 19.91 0.71 0.94
C SER A 135 21.12 1.13 0.09
N VAL A 136 22.33 0.65 0.42
CA VAL A 136 23.53 0.91 -0.38
C VAL A 136 23.37 0.36 -1.80
N ARG A 137 22.83 -0.86 -1.93
CA ARG A 137 22.57 -1.44 -3.25
C ARG A 137 21.61 -0.58 -4.07
N GLN A 138 20.49 -0.16 -3.48
CA GLN A 138 19.53 0.73 -4.14
C GLN A 138 20.17 2.06 -4.55
N PHE A 139 20.99 2.66 -3.68
CA PHE A 139 21.72 3.88 -3.99
C PHE A 139 22.69 3.68 -5.18
N THR A 140 23.44 2.59 -5.19
CA THR A 140 24.35 2.26 -6.31
C THR A 140 23.62 1.99 -7.62
N THR A 141 22.39 1.48 -7.57
CA THR A 141 21.56 1.30 -8.78
C THR A 141 21.04 2.63 -9.33
N LEU A 142 20.80 3.62 -8.46
CA LEU A 142 20.32 4.96 -8.87
C LEU A 142 21.45 5.87 -9.37
N LEU A 143 22.67 5.68 -8.88
CA LEU A 143 23.84 6.51 -9.18
C LEU A 143 24.10 6.71 -10.70
N PRO A 144 24.09 5.66 -11.55
CA PRO A 144 24.28 5.81 -13.00
C PRO A 144 23.18 6.63 -13.66
N VAL A 145 21.92 6.49 -13.22
CA VAL A 145 20.80 7.29 -13.72
C VAL A 145 20.95 8.74 -13.31
N MET A 146 21.35 9.02 -12.06
CA MET A 146 21.61 10.38 -11.59
C MET A 146 22.74 11.04 -12.38
N ILE A 147 23.85 10.33 -12.61
CA ILE A 147 24.96 10.83 -13.43
C ILE A 147 24.50 11.08 -14.87
N GLY A 148 23.74 10.16 -15.46
CA GLY A 148 23.19 10.32 -16.80
C GLY A 148 22.28 11.53 -16.92
N VAL A 149 21.39 11.74 -15.94
CA VAL A 149 20.49 12.90 -15.88
C VAL A 149 21.29 14.19 -15.70
N VAL A 150 22.27 14.23 -14.80
CA VAL A 150 23.13 15.42 -14.57
C VAL A 150 23.94 15.77 -15.81
N LEU A 151 24.52 14.78 -16.50
CA LEU A 151 25.26 14.99 -17.75
C LEU A 151 24.34 15.46 -18.88
N LEU A 152 23.15 14.86 -19.00
CA LEU A 152 22.16 15.27 -20.00
C LEU A 152 21.65 16.69 -19.73
N ILE A 153 21.42 17.05 -18.47
CA ILE A 153 21.08 18.43 -18.07
C ILE A 153 22.23 19.37 -18.41
N GLY A 154 23.48 18.99 -18.11
CA GLY A 154 24.66 19.78 -18.47
C GLY A 154 24.80 20.00 -19.98
N LEU A 155 24.47 18.99 -20.79
CA LEU A 155 24.39 19.10 -22.24
C LEU A 155 23.22 19.99 -22.68
N LEU A 156 22.03 19.80 -22.09
CA LEU A 156 20.85 20.62 -22.39
C LEU A 156 21.05 22.08 -21.99
N ASN A 157 21.83 22.40 -20.95
CA ASN A 157 22.17 23.78 -20.58
C ASN A 157 22.89 24.54 -21.71
N THR A 158 23.58 23.83 -22.62
CA THR A 158 24.18 24.46 -23.80
C THR A 158 23.19 24.67 -24.94
N VAL A 159 22.10 23.90 -24.99
CA VAL A 159 21.06 23.96 -26.03
C VAL A 159 19.88 24.86 -25.61
N VAL A 160 19.54 24.87 -24.33
CA VAL A 160 18.45 25.66 -23.73
C VAL A 160 19.02 27.01 -23.31
N SER A 161 19.05 27.96 -24.25
CA SER A 161 19.46 29.33 -23.97
C SER A 161 18.49 30.01 -23.00
N LYS A 162 19.01 30.83 -22.06
CA LYS A 162 18.21 31.63 -21.10
C LYS A 162 17.09 32.43 -21.79
N ALA A 163 17.28 32.80 -23.06
CA ALA A 163 16.28 33.49 -23.86
C ALA A 163 14.98 32.68 -24.08
N VAL A 164 15.08 31.35 -24.24
CA VAL A 164 13.90 30.48 -24.41
C VAL A 164 13.15 30.33 -23.09
N LEU A 165 13.87 30.26 -21.96
CA LEU A 165 13.28 30.17 -20.63
C LEU A 165 12.50 31.45 -20.26
N ILE A 166 13.04 32.64 -20.55
CA ILE A 166 12.37 33.92 -20.28
C ILE A 166 11.13 34.13 -21.19
N SER A 167 11.14 33.56 -22.40
CA SER A 167 9.99 33.58 -23.32
C SER A 167 8.83 32.70 -22.82
N ILE A 168 9.14 31.54 -22.23
CA ILE A 168 8.14 30.59 -21.72
C ILE A 168 7.67 30.96 -20.31
N PHE A 169 8.58 31.43 -19.44
CA PHE A 169 8.30 31.82 -18.06
C PHE A 169 8.27 33.34 -17.94
N SER A 170 7.08 33.88 -18.14
CA SER A 170 6.76 35.31 -18.14
C SER A 170 6.90 36.01 -16.78
N GLY A 171 7.15 35.27 -15.69
CA GLY A 171 7.24 35.77 -14.32
C GLY A 171 5.87 35.92 -13.63
N ASN A 172 4.77 35.59 -14.31
CA ASN A 172 3.45 35.52 -13.70
C ASN A 172 3.28 34.17 -12.99
N ALA A 173 3.05 34.19 -11.68
CA ALA A 173 2.89 33.00 -10.85
C ALA A 173 1.89 31.98 -11.42
N ALA A 174 0.76 32.41 -11.99
CA ALA A 174 -0.26 31.50 -12.52
C ALA A 174 0.17 30.82 -13.83
N LEU A 175 0.76 31.57 -14.76
CA LEU A 175 1.21 31.04 -16.05
C LEU A 175 2.44 30.15 -15.89
N ASP A 176 3.36 30.56 -15.02
CA ASP A 176 4.55 29.79 -14.70
C ASP A 176 4.19 28.47 -14.01
N THR A 177 3.23 28.48 -13.09
CA THR A 177 2.67 27.26 -12.47
C THR A 177 2.06 26.35 -13.54
N LEU A 178 1.28 26.90 -14.48
CA LEU A 178 0.65 26.12 -15.54
C LEU A 178 1.68 25.47 -16.47
N TRP A 179 2.68 26.22 -16.91
CA TRP A 179 3.76 25.68 -17.75
C TRP A 179 4.57 24.62 -17.00
N GLY A 180 4.92 24.88 -15.74
CA GLY A 180 5.59 23.90 -14.88
C GLY A 180 4.78 22.62 -14.74
N ALA A 181 3.47 22.73 -14.49
CA ALA A 181 2.55 21.60 -14.40
C ALA A 181 2.49 20.79 -15.69
N CYS A 182 2.40 21.44 -16.85
CA CYS A 182 2.39 20.79 -18.17
C CYS A 182 3.69 20.01 -18.43
N PHE A 183 4.85 20.62 -18.20
CA PHE A 183 6.14 19.94 -18.36
C PHE A 183 6.28 18.77 -17.39
N GLY A 184 5.94 18.96 -16.11
CA GLY A 184 6.00 17.89 -15.12
C GLY A 184 5.05 16.73 -15.44
N SER A 185 3.89 16.97 -16.07
CA SER A 185 2.94 15.91 -16.44
C SER A 185 3.44 15.01 -17.56
N ILE A 186 4.26 15.54 -18.46
CA ILE A 186 4.86 14.79 -19.58
C ILE A 186 6.08 14.00 -19.11
N LEU A 187 6.83 14.57 -18.17
CA LEU A 187 8.04 13.96 -17.69
C LEU A 187 7.72 12.88 -16.64
N ALA A 188 8.21 11.67 -16.87
CA ALA A 188 7.99 10.54 -15.98
C ALA A 188 9.32 9.93 -15.55
N GLY A 189 9.38 9.44 -14.31
CA GLY A 189 10.57 8.81 -13.77
C GLY A 189 10.58 8.80 -12.24
N ASN A 190 11.74 8.53 -11.66
CA ASN A 190 11.93 8.59 -10.22
C ASN A 190 11.75 10.04 -9.71
N PRO A 191 10.94 10.28 -8.65
CA PRO A 191 10.79 11.60 -8.03
C PRO A 191 12.11 12.30 -7.67
N ILE A 192 13.20 11.56 -7.44
CA ILE A 192 14.51 12.15 -7.19
C ILE A 192 14.97 13.03 -8.37
N ASN A 193 14.68 12.63 -9.62
CA ASN A 193 15.06 13.38 -10.81
C ASN A 193 14.36 14.74 -10.89
N SER A 194 13.10 14.85 -10.44
CA SER A 194 12.37 16.12 -10.50
C SER A 194 12.99 17.17 -9.57
N TYR A 195 13.57 16.76 -8.43
CA TYR A 195 14.30 17.68 -7.55
C TYR A 195 15.61 18.16 -8.17
N VAL A 196 16.36 17.28 -8.84
CA VAL A 196 17.62 17.65 -9.52
C VAL A 196 17.35 18.63 -10.65
N ILE A 197 16.37 18.34 -11.50
CA ILE A 197 15.96 19.21 -12.62
C ILE A 197 15.41 20.53 -12.09
N GLY A 198 14.56 20.48 -11.07
CA GLY A 198 13.99 21.68 -10.45
C GLY A 198 15.05 22.61 -9.88
N GLY A 199 16.06 22.06 -9.19
CA GLY A 199 17.18 22.85 -8.67
C GLY A 199 18.00 23.55 -9.76
N GLU A 200 18.12 22.93 -10.93
CA GLU A 200 18.81 23.56 -12.07
C GLU A 200 17.96 24.66 -12.71
N PHE A 201 16.65 24.45 -12.85
CA PHE A 201 15.73 25.49 -13.33
C PHE A 201 15.75 26.74 -12.46
N LEU A 202 15.82 26.58 -11.13
CA LEU A 202 15.97 27.72 -10.22
C LEU A 202 17.26 28.51 -10.46
N LYS A 203 18.40 27.84 -10.73
CA LYS A 203 19.67 28.52 -11.05
C LYS A 203 19.62 29.30 -12.36
N HIS A 204 18.79 28.88 -13.30
CA HIS A 204 18.56 29.59 -14.57
C HIS A 204 17.49 30.68 -14.48
N GLY A 205 16.94 30.94 -13.30
CA GLY A 205 15.99 32.03 -13.06
C GLY A 205 14.53 31.67 -13.30
N VAL A 206 14.20 30.38 -13.43
CA VAL A 206 12.80 29.92 -13.47
C VAL A 206 12.15 30.16 -12.12
N SER A 207 10.88 30.60 -12.12
CA SER A 207 10.17 30.91 -10.88
C SER A 207 9.96 29.69 -9.99
N LEU A 208 9.95 29.94 -8.68
CA LEU A 208 9.72 28.89 -7.67
C LEU A 208 8.33 28.24 -7.85
N PHE A 209 7.36 29.00 -8.35
CA PHE A 209 6.02 28.54 -8.73
C PHE A 209 6.07 27.47 -9.82
N ALA A 210 6.77 27.73 -10.93
CA ALA A 210 6.94 26.76 -12.01
C ALA A 210 7.64 25.48 -11.55
N VAL A 211 8.72 25.60 -10.78
CA VAL A 211 9.50 24.44 -10.31
C VAL A 211 8.69 23.59 -9.33
N THR A 212 7.94 24.22 -8.43
CA THR A 212 7.07 23.51 -7.48
C THR A 212 5.93 22.81 -8.21
N ALA A 213 5.32 23.45 -9.20
CA ALA A 213 4.31 22.84 -10.05
C ALA A 213 4.84 21.62 -10.81
N LEU A 214 6.03 21.74 -11.39
CA LEU A 214 6.70 20.66 -12.08
C LEU A 214 6.94 19.45 -11.17
N ILE A 215 7.47 19.66 -9.96
CA ILE A 215 7.76 18.56 -9.02
C ILE A 215 6.47 17.86 -8.60
N VAL A 216 5.40 18.63 -8.30
CA VAL A 216 4.12 18.06 -7.87
C VAL A 216 3.46 17.26 -8.99
N THR A 217 3.40 17.79 -10.23
CA THR A 217 2.78 17.06 -11.35
C THR A 217 3.59 15.88 -11.82
N TRP A 218 4.93 15.92 -11.74
CA TRP A 218 5.80 14.79 -12.09
C TRP A 218 5.42 13.50 -11.36
N VAL A 219 5.03 13.61 -10.10
CA VAL A 219 4.69 12.45 -9.27
C VAL A 219 3.21 12.10 -9.34
N THR A 220 2.35 13.09 -9.53
CA THR A 220 0.90 12.91 -9.39
C THR A 220 0.18 12.71 -10.71
N VAL A 221 0.72 13.23 -11.81
CA VAL A 221 0.15 13.18 -13.15
C VAL A 221 1.02 12.31 -14.03
N GLY A 222 0.55 11.12 -14.34
CA GLY A 222 1.29 10.09 -15.07
C GLY A 222 0.87 10.01 -16.53
N VAL A 223 1.05 11.04 -17.35
CA VAL A 223 0.65 11.00 -18.77
C VAL A 223 1.35 9.86 -19.52
N VAL A 224 2.63 9.63 -19.22
CA VAL A 224 3.41 8.51 -19.80
C VAL A 224 2.92 7.15 -19.30
N GLN A 225 2.42 7.07 -18.07
CA GLN A 225 1.93 5.83 -17.44
C GLN A 225 0.45 5.56 -17.74
N LEU A 226 -0.24 6.52 -18.36
CA LEU A 226 -1.66 6.47 -18.67
C LEU A 226 -2.08 5.21 -19.45
N PRO A 227 -1.33 4.69 -20.45
CA PRO A 227 -1.69 3.43 -21.11
C PRO A 227 -1.73 2.23 -20.14
N ALA A 228 -0.77 2.14 -19.22
CA ALA A 228 -0.72 1.09 -18.21
C ALA A 228 -1.85 1.25 -17.17
N GLU A 229 -2.14 2.49 -16.74
CA GLU A 229 -3.25 2.78 -15.82
C GLU A 229 -4.61 2.45 -16.45
N ILE A 230 -4.82 2.76 -17.74
CA ILE A 230 -6.04 2.41 -18.47
C ILE A 230 -6.24 0.90 -18.51
N ALA A 231 -5.17 0.15 -18.77
CA ALA A 231 -5.22 -1.31 -18.82
C ALA A 231 -5.56 -1.95 -17.46
N ALA A 232 -5.08 -1.36 -16.35
CA ALA A 232 -5.27 -1.89 -15.01
C ALA A 232 -6.59 -1.44 -14.33
N LEU A 233 -7.01 -0.19 -14.52
CA LEU A 233 -8.08 0.46 -13.76
C LEU A 233 -9.27 0.93 -14.61
N GLY A 234 -9.13 0.86 -15.94
CA GLY A 234 -10.15 1.27 -16.90
C GLY A 234 -10.05 2.75 -17.32
N LYS A 235 -10.40 3.01 -18.59
CA LYS A 235 -10.22 4.32 -19.25
C LYS A 235 -10.83 5.50 -18.51
N ARG A 236 -12.07 5.35 -18.03
CA ARG A 236 -12.82 6.44 -17.38
C ARG A 236 -12.15 6.84 -16.06
N PHE A 237 -11.74 5.85 -15.26
CA PHE A 237 -11.09 6.09 -13.97
C PHE A 237 -9.71 6.74 -14.15
N ALA A 238 -8.87 6.18 -15.03
CA ALA A 238 -7.51 6.68 -15.25
C ALA A 238 -7.49 8.14 -15.76
N LEU A 239 -8.39 8.49 -16.70
CA LEU A 239 -8.51 9.87 -17.19
C LEU A 239 -9.03 10.82 -16.12
N PHE A 240 -10.05 10.42 -15.36
CA PHE A 240 -10.63 11.27 -14.32
C PHE A 240 -9.62 11.53 -13.19
N ARG A 241 -8.90 10.50 -12.75
CA ARG A 241 -7.83 10.62 -11.76
C ARG A 241 -6.75 11.60 -12.22
N ASN A 242 -6.19 11.42 -13.43
CA ASN A 242 -5.12 12.29 -13.93
C ASN A 242 -5.60 13.74 -14.12
N ALA A 243 -6.82 13.94 -14.61
CA ALA A 243 -7.39 15.27 -14.76
C ALA A 243 -7.56 15.98 -13.40
N ILE A 244 -8.09 15.28 -12.39
CA ILE A 244 -8.22 15.83 -11.04
C ILE A 244 -6.84 16.13 -10.44
N CYS A 245 -5.90 15.19 -10.53
CA CYS A 245 -4.54 15.38 -10.02
C CYS A 245 -3.88 16.62 -10.65
N PHE A 246 -4.05 16.80 -11.96
CA PHE A 246 -3.54 17.98 -12.66
C PHE A 246 -4.19 19.28 -12.16
N ILE A 247 -5.53 19.34 -12.11
CA ILE A 247 -6.25 20.54 -11.67
C ILE A 247 -5.91 20.89 -10.21
N VAL A 248 -5.84 19.89 -9.33
CA VAL A 248 -5.56 20.08 -7.91
C VAL A 248 -4.09 20.42 -7.64
N SER A 249 -3.16 19.98 -8.51
CA SER A 249 -1.74 20.31 -8.37
C SER A 249 -1.47 21.81 -8.48
N LEU A 250 -2.20 22.55 -9.32
CA LEU A 250 -2.00 23.99 -9.54
C LEU A 250 -2.18 24.83 -8.25
N PRO A 251 -3.32 24.76 -7.53
CA PRO A 251 -3.49 25.49 -6.28
C PRO A 251 -2.56 24.96 -5.18
N ILE A 252 -2.27 23.66 -5.15
CA ILE A 252 -1.33 23.08 -4.16
C ILE A 252 0.06 23.70 -4.32
N SER A 253 0.58 23.79 -5.55
CA SER A 253 1.91 24.35 -5.80
C SER A 253 1.98 25.83 -5.49
N ILE A 254 0.96 26.61 -5.85
CA ILE A 254 0.88 28.03 -5.50
C ILE A 254 0.84 28.20 -3.98
N LEU A 255 -0.03 27.46 -3.29
CA LEU A 255 -0.16 27.51 -1.85
C LEU A 255 1.14 27.13 -1.15
N THR A 256 1.84 26.10 -1.65
CA THR A 256 3.14 25.66 -1.11
C THR A 256 4.16 26.78 -1.18
N VAL A 257 4.25 27.49 -2.31
CA VAL A 257 5.18 28.61 -2.47
C VAL A 257 4.78 29.80 -1.60
N VAL A 258 3.48 30.12 -1.52
CA VAL A 258 2.99 31.21 -0.64
C VAL A 258 3.32 30.92 0.81
N ILE A 259 3.08 29.70 1.29
CA ILE A 259 3.42 29.28 2.65
C ILE A 259 4.94 29.36 2.86
N PHE A 260 5.73 28.88 1.89
CA PHE A 260 7.18 28.94 1.96
C PHE A 260 7.67 30.38 2.10
N SER A 261 7.20 31.30 1.25
CA SER A 261 7.55 32.72 1.31
C SER A 261 7.17 33.36 2.65
N LEU A 262 5.99 33.03 3.21
CA LEU A 262 5.58 33.51 4.53
C LEU A 262 6.50 33.03 5.66
N VAL A 263 7.06 31.83 5.54
CA VAL A 263 7.96 31.25 6.55
C VAL A 263 9.38 31.81 6.43
N THR A 264 9.86 32.06 5.21
CA THR A 264 11.23 32.52 4.97
C THR A 264 11.43 34.04 5.03
N GLY A 265 10.35 34.83 4.97
CA GLY A 265 10.41 36.29 5.00
C GLY A 265 10.72 36.90 3.64
#